data_AF-A0A4Q8AJ62-F1
#
_entry.id   AF-A0A4Q8AJ62-F1
#
_cell.length_a   1.000
_cell.length_b   1.000
_cell.length_c   1.000
_cell.angle_alpha   90.00
_cell.angle_beta   90.00
_cell.angle_gamma   90.00
#
_symmetry.space_group_name_H-M   'P 1'
#
loop_
_entity.id
_entity.type
_entity.pdbx_description
1 polymer ?
#
loop_
_entity_poly.entity_id
_entity_poly.type
_entity_poly.pdbx_seq_one_letter_code
_entity_poly.pdbx_strand_id
1 'polypeptide(L)'
;MARARIDDAQGRAAVAAWRADAEGAGRDIRALAVRYTLQLLAELAPGNTLEVRVPPFGAVQCIEGPRHTRGTPPNVIETDAATWLALAAGELPWAEALGSGAVHASGQRADLAAQLPLL
;
A
#
# COMPACT_ATOMS: atom_id res chain seq x y z
N MET A 1 15.00 -3.93 -13.70
CA MET A 1 14.10 -3.28 -14.67
C MET A 1 12.91 -2.74 -13.91
N ALA A 2 12.56 -1.47 -14.07
CA ALA A 2 11.32 -0.94 -13.49
C ALA A 2 10.14 -1.71 -14.08
N ARG A 3 9.20 -2.15 -13.23
CA ARG A 3 7.99 -2.83 -13.69
C ARG A 3 7.18 -1.84 -14.53
N ALA A 4 6.60 -2.31 -15.64
CA ALA A 4 5.75 -1.46 -16.47
C ALA A 4 4.59 -0.88 -15.65
N ARG A 5 4.28 0.40 -15.88
CA ARG A 5 3.15 1.09 -15.26
C ARG A 5 1.85 0.36 -15.57
N ILE A 6 1.04 0.10 -14.55
CA ILE A 6 -0.31 -0.46 -14.69
C ILE A 6 -1.22 0.64 -15.23
N ASP A 7 -2.00 0.30 -16.26
CA ASP A 7 -3.01 1.19 -16.82
C ASP A 7 -4.11 1.50 -15.79
N ASP A 8 -4.53 2.76 -15.79
CA ASP A 8 -5.50 3.31 -14.86
C ASP A 8 -6.87 2.64 -14.93
N ALA A 9 -7.35 2.33 -16.14
CA ALA A 9 -8.65 1.69 -16.32
C ALA A 9 -8.60 0.24 -15.85
N GLN A 10 -7.53 -0.48 -16.18
CA GLN A 10 -7.30 -1.84 -15.69
C GLN A 10 -7.17 -1.91 -14.17
N GLY A 11 -6.41 -0.98 -13.59
CA GLY A 11 -6.20 -0.89 -12.15
C GLY A 11 -7.50 -0.60 -11.38
N ARG A 12 -8.26 0.41 -11.81
CA ARG A 12 -9.56 0.73 -11.21
C ARG A 12 -10.57 -0.41 -11.35
N ALA A 13 -10.61 -1.08 -12.50
CA ALA A 13 -11.47 -2.25 -12.70
C ALA A 13 -11.12 -3.40 -11.75
N ALA A 14 -9.83 -3.65 -11.51
CA ALA A 14 -9.38 -4.67 -10.57
C ALA A 14 -9.77 -4.35 -9.12
N VAL A 15 -9.63 -3.09 -8.70
CA VAL A 15 -10.06 -2.68 -7.35
C VAL A 15 -11.58 -2.80 -7.22
N ALA A 16 -12.35 -2.36 -8.22
CA ALA A 16 -13.81 -2.50 -8.22
C ALA A 16 -14.25 -3.97 -8.15
N ALA A 17 -13.61 -4.86 -8.92
CA ALA A 17 -13.88 -6.29 -8.88
C ALA A 17 -13.55 -6.91 -7.52
N TRP A 18 -12.45 -6.49 -6.89
CA TRP A 18 -12.13 -6.91 -5.53
C TRP A 18 -13.17 -6.41 -4.51
N ARG A 19 -13.59 -5.14 -4.57
CA ARG A 19 -14.60 -4.58 -3.65
C ARG A 19 -15.96 -5.27 -3.77
N ALA A 20 -16.34 -5.68 -4.99
CA ALA A 20 -17.59 -6.36 -5.22
C ALA A 20 -17.67 -7.75 -4.56
N ASP A 21 -16.52 -8.43 -4.40
CA ASP A 21 -16.42 -9.74 -3.78
C ASP A 21 -14.99 -9.98 -3.25
N ALA A 22 -14.67 -9.44 -2.08
CA ALA A 22 -13.29 -9.46 -1.56
C ALA A 22 -12.80 -10.88 -1.26
N GLU A 23 -13.70 -11.74 -0.75
CA GLU A 23 -13.42 -13.12 -0.38
C GLU A 23 -13.33 -14.05 -1.59
N GLY A 24 -14.18 -13.86 -2.60
CA GLY A 24 -14.18 -14.63 -3.84
C GLY A 24 -13.25 -14.11 -4.94
N ALA A 25 -12.74 -12.88 -4.82
CA ALA A 25 -11.80 -12.32 -5.79
C ALA A 25 -10.56 -13.21 -5.96
N GLY A 26 -10.34 -13.66 -7.19
CA GLY A 26 -9.19 -14.50 -7.54
C GLY A 26 -7.85 -13.83 -7.26
N ARG A 27 -6.80 -14.65 -7.15
CA ARG A 27 -5.43 -14.21 -6.85
C ARG A 27 -4.93 -13.10 -7.78
N ASP A 28 -5.27 -13.18 -9.06
CA ASP A 28 -4.81 -12.20 -10.06
C ASP A 28 -5.49 -10.85 -9.92
N ILE A 29 -6.77 -10.82 -9.55
CA ILE A 29 -7.51 -9.58 -9.25
C ILE A 29 -6.88 -8.91 -8.03
N ARG A 30 -6.67 -9.67 -6.95
CA ARG A 30 -6.00 -9.15 -5.74
C ARG A 30 -4.61 -8.63 -6.05
N ALA A 31 -3.82 -9.39 -6.81
CA ALA A 31 -2.47 -8.98 -7.20
C ALA A 31 -2.47 -7.68 -8.02
N LEU A 32 -3.38 -7.54 -8.98
CA LEU A 32 -3.48 -6.36 -9.82
C LEU A 32 -3.96 -5.14 -9.02
N ALA A 33 -5.00 -5.30 -8.20
CA ALA A 33 -5.53 -4.25 -7.34
C ALA A 33 -4.45 -3.73 -6.36
N VAL A 34 -3.75 -4.64 -5.66
CA VAL A 34 -2.68 -4.26 -4.70
C VAL A 34 -1.54 -3.55 -5.41
N ARG A 35 -1.05 -4.11 -6.53
CA ARG A 35 0.08 -3.50 -7.25
C ARG A 35 -0.29 -2.14 -7.84
N TYR A 36 -1.52 -1.98 -8.29
CA TYR A 36 -2.01 -0.70 -8.80
C TYR A 36 -2.09 0.35 -7.69
N THR A 37 -2.68 0.04 -6.54
CA THR A 37 -2.76 1.00 -5.43
C THR A 37 -1.39 1.31 -4.83
N LEU A 38 -0.46 0.35 -4.77
CA LEU A 38 0.93 0.63 -4.40
C LEU A 38 1.64 1.53 -5.43
N GLN A 39 1.36 1.37 -6.73
CA GLN A 39 1.86 2.29 -7.76
C GLN A 39 1.31 3.69 -7.53
N LEU A 40 0.01 3.85 -7.28
CA LEU A 40 -0.60 5.16 -6.99
C LEU A 40 0.08 5.83 -5.78
N LEU A 41 0.36 5.09 -4.71
CA LEU A 41 1.08 5.62 -3.56
C LEU A 41 2.47 6.15 -3.95
N ALA A 42 3.23 5.37 -4.72
CA ALA A 42 4.58 5.75 -5.14
C ALA A 42 4.58 6.92 -6.14
N GLU A 43 3.53 7.05 -6.95
CA GLU A 43 3.31 8.20 -7.86
C GLU A 43 2.89 9.46 -7.08
N LEU A 44 2.02 9.31 -6.08
CA LEU A 44 1.53 10.41 -5.23
C LEU A 44 2.62 10.98 -4.32
N ALA A 45 3.42 10.10 -3.73
CA ALA A 45 4.45 10.44 -2.75
C ALA A 45 5.79 9.78 -3.12
N PRO A 46 6.46 10.26 -4.18
CA PRO A 46 7.73 9.69 -4.62
C PRO A 46 8.78 9.79 -3.50
N GLY A 47 9.66 8.80 -3.42
CA GLY A 47 10.72 8.78 -2.41
C GLY A 47 11.24 7.39 -2.09
N ASN A 48 12.12 7.32 -1.10
CA ASN A 48 12.76 6.07 -0.69
C ASN A 48 13.03 6.01 0.83
N THR A 49 12.23 6.77 1.59
CA THR A 49 12.33 6.84 3.04
C THR A 49 11.52 5.73 3.69
N LEU A 50 10.37 5.41 3.11
CA LEU A 50 9.37 4.48 3.61
C LEU A 50 9.17 3.34 2.62
N GLU A 51 9.30 2.10 3.10
CA GLU A 51 8.89 0.91 2.36
C GLU A 51 7.50 0.46 2.80
N VAL A 52 6.59 0.27 1.85
CA VAL A 52 5.27 -0.33 2.09
C VAL A 52 5.25 -1.71 1.46
N ARG A 53 4.93 -2.73 2.26
CA ARG A 53 4.92 -4.15 1.88
C ARG A 53 3.52 -4.73 2.03
N VAL A 54 3.08 -5.40 0.97
CA VAL A 54 1.80 -6.10 0.92
C VAL A 54 2.04 -7.51 0.37
N PRO A 55 2.60 -8.43 1.19
CA PRO A 55 2.86 -9.80 0.75
C PRO A 55 1.55 -10.54 0.43
N PRO A 56 1.56 -11.43 -0.59
CA PRO A 56 2.68 -11.79 -1.46
C PRO A 56 2.77 -10.93 -2.74
N PHE A 57 2.03 -9.83 -2.82
CA PHE A 57 1.72 -9.18 -4.09
C PHE A 57 2.72 -8.10 -4.52
N GLY A 58 3.28 -7.34 -3.58
CA GLY A 58 4.28 -6.33 -3.91
C GLY A 58 4.77 -5.51 -2.73
N ALA A 59 5.72 -4.64 -3.04
CA ALA A 59 6.22 -3.59 -2.16
C ALA A 59 6.62 -2.37 -2.99
N VAL A 60 6.53 -1.17 -2.41
CA VAL A 60 6.98 0.09 -3.01
C VAL A 60 7.76 0.92 -2.00
N GLN A 61 8.62 1.77 -2.53
CA GLN A 61 9.32 2.82 -1.80
C GLN A 61 8.62 4.14 -2.08
N CYS A 62 8.38 4.92 -1.04
CA CYS A 62 7.67 6.20 -1.11
C CYS A 62 8.17 7.15 -0.02
N ILE A 63 7.62 8.36 -0.01
CA ILE A 63 7.91 9.45 0.92
C ILE A 63 9.35 9.97 0.80
N GLU A 64 9.48 11.25 0.50
CA GLU A 64 10.76 11.93 0.48
C GLU A 64 11.36 12.05 1.89
N GLY A 65 12.69 12.05 1.96
CA GLY A 65 13.40 12.17 3.22
C GLY A 65 14.69 11.37 3.29
N PRO A 66 15.38 11.45 4.44
CA PRO A 66 16.60 10.70 4.66
C PRO A 66 16.28 9.22 4.84
N ARG A 67 17.14 8.38 4.26
CA ARG A 67 17.13 6.96 4.60
C ARG A 67 17.52 6.77 6.06
N HIS A 68 17.02 5.68 6.65
CA HIS A 68 17.45 5.26 7.97
C HIS A 68 18.98 5.12 8.00
N THR A 69 19.59 5.45 9.14
CA THR A 69 21.03 5.26 9.35
C THR A 69 21.27 3.98 10.16
N ARG A 70 22.53 3.59 10.32
CA ARG A 70 22.89 2.46 11.19
C ARG A 70 22.45 2.78 12.62
N GLY A 71 21.67 1.88 13.23
CA GLY A 71 21.20 2.02 14.60
C GLY A 71 19.77 2.54 14.74
N THR A 72 19.15 3.05 13.66
CA THR A 72 17.72 3.38 13.63
C THR A 72 16.94 2.30 12.87
N PRO A 73 15.77 1.85 13.36
CA PRO A 73 14.90 0.95 12.61
C PRO A 73 14.56 1.54 11.22
N PRO A 74 14.47 0.71 10.17
CA PRO A 74 14.02 1.16 8.86
C PRO A 74 12.56 1.62 8.93
N ASN A 75 12.16 2.62 8.13
CA ASN A 75 10.74 2.96 8.02
C ASN A 75 10.05 1.93 7.12
N VAL A 76 9.25 1.06 7.71
CA VAL A 76 8.54 -0.01 7.03
C VAL A 76 7.11 -0.05 7.51
N ILE A 77 6.18 -0.16 6.57
CA ILE A 77 4.80 -0.54 6.80
C ILE A 77 4.58 -1.90 6.16
N GLU A 78 4.02 -2.84 6.91
CA GLU A 78 3.65 -4.15 6.39
C GLU A 78 2.22 -4.50 6.82
N THR A 79 1.43 -4.99 5.88
CA THR A 79 0.04 -5.41 6.11
C THR A 79 -0.41 -6.40 5.04
N ASP A 80 -1.53 -7.07 5.25
CA ASP A 80 -2.10 -7.99 4.27
C ASP A 80 -2.85 -7.25 3.13
N ALA A 81 -3.20 -8.00 2.09
CA ALA A 81 -3.84 -7.45 0.90
C ALA A 81 -5.24 -6.86 1.15
N ALA A 82 -6.03 -7.46 2.03
CA ALA A 82 -7.38 -6.98 2.31
C ALA A 82 -7.33 -5.67 3.10
N THR A 83 -6.50 -5.63 4.15
CA THR A 83 -6.28 -4.42 4.95
C THR A 83 -5.71 -3.28 4.09
N TRP A 84 -4.70 -3.55 3.25
CA TRP A 84 -4.14 -2.56 2.34
C TRP A 84 -5.19 -1.99 1.37
N LEU A 85 -5.99 -2.85 0.74
CA LEU A 85 -6.98 -2.40 -0.23
C LEU A 85 -8.12 -1.63 0.43
N ALA A 86 -8.54 -2.00 1.63
CA ALA A 86 -9.52 -1.23 2.40
C ALA A 86 -8.99 0.16 2.78
N LEU A 87 -7.71 0.27 3.16
CA LEU A 87 -7.04 1.55 3.44
C LEU A 87 -6.94 2.44 2.18
N ALA A 88 -6.42 1.87 1.09
CA ALA A 88 -6.31 2.56 -0.19
C ALA A 88 -7.68 2.99 -0.73
N ALA A 89 -8.72 2.25 -0.38
CA ALA A 89 -10.11 2.51 -0.74
C ALA A 89 -10.83 3.54 0.14
N GLY A 90 -10.30 3.85 1.32
CA GLY A 90 -10.98 4.69 2.31
C GLY A 90 -12.07 3.95 3.10
N GLU A 91 -12.11 2.62 3.03
CA GLU A 91 -13.06 1.76 3.75
C GLU A 91 -12.59 1.45 5.18
N LEU A 92 -11.27 1.50 5.42
CA LEU A 92 -10.67 1.36 6.73
C LEU A 92 -9.84 2.61 7.06
N PRO A 93 -10.12 3.33 8.16
CA PRO A 93 -9.29 4.45 8.59
C PRO A 93 -7.88 4.02 9.02
N TRP A 94 -6.87 4.81 8.69
CA TRP A 94 -5.47 4.54 9.07
C TRP A 94 -5.27 4.33 10.57
N ALA A 95 -5.85 5.21 11.40
CA ALA A 95 -5.73 5.13 12.86
C ALA A 95 -6.35 3.84 13.42
N GLU A 96 -7.42 3.35 12.81
CA GLU A 96 -8.09 2.11 13.20
C GLU A 96 -7.25 0.88 12.82
N ALA A 97 -6.67 0.88 11.61
CA ALA A 97 -5.78 -0.18 11.16
C ALA A 97 -4.52 -0.31 12.03
N LEU A 98 -3.94 0.83 12.46
CA LEU A 98 -2.84 0.83 13.42
C LEU A 98 -3.28 0.37 14.81
N GLY A 99 -4.39 0.91 15.33
CA GLY A 99 -4.87 0.62 16.68
C GLY A 99 -5.28 -0.85 16.88
N SER A 100 -5.79 -1.49 15.82
CA SER A 100 -6.16 -2.91 15.81
C SER A 100 -4.96 -3.85 15.62
N GLY A 101 -3.81 -3.34 15.17
CA GLY A 101 -2.64 -4.14 14.80
C GLY A 101 -2.75 -4.80 13.43
N ALA A 102 -3.74 -4.45 12.61
CA ALA A 102 -3.87 -4.91 11.22
C ALA A 102 -2.73 -4.37 10.32
N VAL A 103 -2.13 -3.24 10.73
CA VAL A 103 -0.92 -2.68 10.13
C VAL A 103 0.23 -2.74 11.11
N HIS A 104 1.36 -3.28 10.66
CA HIS A 104 2.63 -3.16 11.36
C HIS A 104 3.43 -1.97 10.80
N ALA A 105 3.65 -0.95 11.63
CA ALA A 105 4.46 0.22 11.29
C ALA A 105 5.71 0.28 12.17
N SER A 106 6.87 0.38 11.55
CA SER A 106 8.17 0.47 12.21
C SER A 106 8.96 1.66 11.67
N GLY A 107 9.63 2.40 12.54
CA GLY A 107 10.37 3.63 12.18
C GLY A 107 9.54 4.90 12.34
N GLN A 108 10.21 6.03 12.55
CA GLN A 108 9.56 7.31 12.90
C GLN A 108 8.71 7.92 11.78
N ARG A 109 8.92 7.48 10.53
CA ARG A 109 8.20 7.98 9.35
C ARG A 109 7.27 6.93 8.73
N ALA A 110 6.97 5.85 9.46
CA ALA A 110 5.99 4.85 9.03
C ALA A 110 4.56 5.34 9.30
N ASP A 111 4.18 6.40 8.58
CA ASP A 111 2.85 7.00 8.62
C ASP A 111 2.37 7.29 7.20
N LEU A 112 1.13 6.89 6.90
CA LEU A 112 0.44 7.12 5.62
C LEU A 112 -0.87 7.90 5.77
N ALA A 113 -1.15 8.45 6.96
CA ALA A 113 -2.40 9.15 7.22
C ALA A 113 -2.69 10.28 6.22
N ALA A 114 -1.64 10.96 5.74
CA ALA A 114 -1.76 12.08 4.79
C ALA A 114 -1.83 11.64 3.32
N GLN A 115 -1.56 10.37 3.01
CA GLN A 115 -1.55 9.81 1.66
C GLN A 115 -2.77 8.93 1.37
N LEU A 116 -3.49 8.48 2.40
CA LEU A 116 -4.67 7.63 2.28
C LEU A 116 -5.96 8.46 2.40
N PRO A 117 -7.03 8.12 1.66
CA PRO A 117 -7.11 7.06 0.65
C PRO A 117 -6.48 7.45 -0.69
N LEU A 118 -6.29 6.47 -1.59
CA LEU A 118 -5.62 6.64 -2.90
C LEU A 118 -6.59 6.67 -4.09
N LEU A 119 -7.89 6.41 -3.85
CA LEU A 119 -8.91 6.18 -4.87
C LEU A 119 -10.09 7.13 -4.73
#